data_AF-A0A355PPU3-F1
#
_entry.id   AF-A0A355PPU3-F1
#
_cell.length_a   1.000
_cell.length_b   1.000
_cell.length_c   1.000
_cell.angle_alpha   90.00
_cell.angle_beta   90.00
_cell.angle_gamma   90.00
#
_symmetry.space_group_name_H-M   'P 1'
#
loop_
_entity.id
_entity.type
_entity.pdbx_description
1 polymer ?
#
loop_
_entity_poly.entity_id
_entity_poly.type
_entity_poly.pdbx_seq_one_letter_code
_entity_poly.pdbx_strand_id
1 'polypeptide(L)' 'AVNQVETHVFQQQKVAREYLAKHNTQIMSWGPFAEGKNDFFNTPVLKEIGAKYGKSVAQVALR' A
#
# COMPACT_ATOMS: atom_id res chain seq x y z
N ALA A 1 15.89 6.47 10.14
CA ALA A 1 15.73 5.01 10.36
C ALA A 1 14.49 4.50 9.61
N VAL A 2 14.22 3.20 9.62
CA VAL A 2 13.00 2.60 9.04
C VAL A 2 12.25 1.79 10.08
N ASN A 3 10.92 1.74 9.96
CA ASN A 3 10.07 0.82 10.70
C ASN A 3 9.24 0.01 9.71
N GLN A 4 9.35 -1.31 9.76
CA GLN A 4 8.59 -2.19 8.87
C GLN A 4 7.22 -2.49 9.48
N VAL A 5 6.14 -2.07 8.81
CA VAL A 5 4.77 -2.23 9.30
C VAL A 5 3.81 -2.61 8.17
N GLU A 6 2.72 -3.31 8.49
CA GLU A 6 1.71 -3.73 7.50
C GLU A 6 1.11 -2.50 6.85
N THR A 7 1.32 -2.29 5.56
CA THR A 7 0.80 -1.09 4.87
C THR A 7 0.39 -1.41 3.46
N HIS A 8 -0.87 -1.13 3.12
CA HIS A 8 -1.47 -1.36 1.81
C HIS A 8 -2.71 -0.48 1.63
N VAL A 9 -3.38 -0.55 0.47
CA VAL A 9 -4.51 0.35 0.15
C VAL A 9 -5.65 0.32 1.18
N PHE A 10 -5.90 -0.84 1.80
CA PHE A 10 -6.92 -1.02 2.84
C PHE A 10 -6.46 -0.65 4.27
N GLN A 11 -5.15 -0.53 4.52
CA GLN A 11 -4.59 -0.12 5.81
C GLN A 11 -3.37 0.77 5.57
N GLN A 12 -3.59 2.07 5.58
CA GLN A 12 -2.58 3.06 5.18
C GLN A 12 -1.70 3.55 6.35
N GLN A 13 -1.88 3.00 7.55
CA GLN A 13 -1.06 3.33 8.73
C GLN A 13 -1.04 4.83 9.08
N LYS A 14 -2.18 5.52 8.96
CA LYS A 14 -2.26 6.99 9.12
C LYS A 14 -1.66 7.49 10.44
N VAL A 15 -2.04 6.86 11.56
CA VAL A 15 -1.55 7.21 12.91
C VAL A 15 -0.06 6.90 13.07
N ALA A 16 0.38 5.72 12.64
CA ALA A 16 1.79 5.33 12.73
C ALA A 16 2.68 6.24 11.88
N ARG A 17 2.21 6.67 10.70
CA ARG A 17 2.92 7.62 9.83
C ARG A 17 3.16 8.96 10.53
N GLU A 18 2.15 9.51 11.21
CA GLU A 18 2.29 10.76 11.96
C GLU A 18 3.25 10.63 13.15
N TYR A 19 3.20 9.50 13.86
CA TYR A 19 4.11 9.24 14.97
C TYR A 19 5.56 9.09 14.51
N LEU A 20 5.81 8.25 13.50
CA LEU A 20 7.16 7.95 13.01
C LEU A 20 7.84 9.16 12.35
N ALA A 21 7.06 10.07 11.77
CA ALA A 21 7.56 11.34 11.24
C ALA A 21 8.27 12.20 12.33
N LYS A 22 7.77 12.19 13.57
CA LYS A 22 8.38 12.91 14.71
C LYS A 22 9.78 12.38 15.06
N HIS A 23 10.11 11.18 14.62
CA HIS A 23 11.36 10.48 14.91
C HIS A 23 12.23 10.27 13.65
N ASN A 24 12.02 11.03 12.58
CA ASN A 24 12.71 10.85 11.29
C ASN A 24 12.78 9.39 10.84
N THR A 25 11.68 8.65 11.04
CA THR A 25 11.57 7.23 10.73
C THR A 25 10.55 7.01 9.63
N GLN A 26 10.96 6.29 8.58
CA GLN A 26 10.11 6.00 7.43
C GLN A 26 9.38 4.68 7.61
N ILE A 27 8.16 4.58 7.10
CA ILE A 27 7.45 3.30 6.97
C ILE A 27 8.06 2.51 5.82
N MET A 28 8.34 1.23 6.07
CA MET A 28 8.58 0.22 5.04
C MET A 28 7.41 -0.75 5.08
N SER A 29 6.67 -0.90 3.98
CA SER A 29 5.55 -1.85 3.95
C SER A 29 6.06 -3.28 4.06
N TRP A 30 5.52 -4.05 5.00
CA TRP A 30 5.36 -5.49 4.82
C TRP A 30 3.91 -5.77 4.39
N GLY A 31 3.69 -6.80 3.58
CA GLY A 31 2.35 -7.12 3.06
C GLY A 31 1.70 -6.06 2.16
N PRO A 32 2.38 -5.46 1.15
CA PRO A 32 1.84 -4.37 0.33
C PRO A 32 0.57 -4.71 -0.46
N PHE A 33 0.25 -6.00 -0.60
CA PHE A 33 -0.94 -6.51 -1.28
C PHE A 33 -2.02 -7.05 -0.34
N ALA A 34 -1.99 -6.68 0.95
CA ALA A 34 -2.86 -7.24 1.98
C ALA A 34 -2.83 -8.79 2.02
N GLU A 35 -1.66 -9.37 1.71
CA GLU A 35 -1.47 -10.82 1.57
C GLU A 35 -2.43 -11.49 0.56
N GLY A 36 -2.97 -10.74 -0.41
CA GLY A 36 -3.99 -11.21 -1.35
C GLY A 36 -5.41 -11.30 -0.77
N LYS A 37 -5.63 -10.90 0.48
CA LYS A 37 -6.95 -10.85 1.13
C LYS A 37 -7.83 -9.76 0.50
N ASN A 38 -9.12 -9.75 0.87
CA ASN A 38 -10.10 -8.74 0.44
C ASN A 38 -10.27 -8.63 -1.09
N ASP A 39 -10.03 -9.73 -1.82
CA ASP A 39 -10.09 -9.76 -3.28
C ASP A 39 -9.21 -8.66 -3.93
N PHE A 40 -8.04 -8.41 -3.33
CA PHE A 40 -7.17 -7.26 -3.61
C PHE A 40 -6.96 -6.99 -5.11
N PHE A 41 -6.61 -8.03 -5.86
CA PHE A 41 -6.29 -7.95 -7.29
C PHE A 41 -7.51 -7.69 -8.18
N ASN A 42 -8.71 -7.74 -7.62
CA ASN A 42 -9.96 -7.46 -8.32
C ASN A 42 -10.61 -6.13 -7.93
N THR A 43 -9.99 -5.34 -7.05
CA THR A 43 -10.47 -4.00 -6.65
C THR A 43 -10.78 -3.14 -7.89
N PRO A 44 -12.04 -2.72 -8.12
CA PRO A 44 -12.45 -2.02 -9.34
C PRO A 44 -11.64 -0.77 -9.64
N VAL A 45 -11.38 0.05 -8.61
CA VAL A 45 -10.59 1.28 -8.73
C VAL A 45 -9.16 0.99 -9.16
N LEU A 46 -8.52 -0.05 -8.61
CA LEU A 46 -7.15 -0.41 -9.00
C LEU A 46 -7.09 -0.96 -10.42
N LYS A 47 -8.12 -1.70 -10.85
CA LYS A 47 -8.25 -2.18 -12.24
C LYS A 47 -8.42 -1.03 -13.21
N GLU A 48 -9.25 -0.04 -12.90
CA GLU A 48 -9.46 1.14 -13.74
C GLU A 48 -8.16 1.93 -13.92
N ILE A 49 -7.43 2.18 -12.82
CA ILE A 49 -6.11 2.82 -12.86
C ILE A 49 -5.13 1.97 -13.69
N GLY A 50 -5.11 0.66 -13.49
CA GLY A 50 -4.27 -0.26 -14.24
C GLY A 50 -4.55 -0.21 -15.75
N ALA A 51 -5.82 -0.25 -16.14
CA ALA A 51 -6.25 -0.15 -17.53
C ALA A 51 -5.83 1.19 -18.17
N LYS A 52 -6.00 2.30 -17.46
CA LYS A 52 -5.59 3.63 -17.94
C LYS A 52 -4.09 3.73 -18.28
N TYR A 53 -3.24 3.04 -17.53
CA TYR A 53 -1.77 3.15 -17.68
C TYR A 53 -1.10 1.88 -18.25
N GLY A 54 -1.88 0.87 -18.65
CA GLY A 54 -1.34 -0.42 -19.11
C GLY A 54 -0.52 -1.14 -18.03
N LYS A 55 -0.98 -1.11 -16.78
CA LYS A 55 -0.33 -1.71 -15.60
C LYS A 55 -1.23 -2.72 -14.92
N SER A 56 -0.62 -3.71 -14.26
CA SER A 56 -1.35 -4.66 -13.42
C SER A 56 -1.80 -4.00 -12.11
N VAL A 57 -2.82 -4.56 -11.44
CA VAL A 57 -3.26 -4.10 -10.12
C VAL A 57 -2.12 -4.12 -9.10
N ALA A 58 -1.24 -5.12 -9.16
CA ALA A 58 -0.05 -5.20 -8.31
C ALA A 58 0.92 -4.05 -8.57
N GLN A 59 1.17 -3.69 -9.84
CA GLN A 59 2.02 -2.55 -10.19
C GLN A 59 1.41 -1.22 -9.75
N VAL A 60 0.09 -1.07 -9.84
CA VAL A 60 -0.62 0.11 -9.34
C VAL A 60 -0.47 0.23 -7.82
N ALA A 61 -0.63 -0.86 -7.07
CA ALA A 61 -0.55 -0.86 -5.62
C ALA A 61 0.88 -0.59 -5.08
N LEU A 62 1.93 -0.92 -5.84
CA LEU A 62 3.32 -0.67 -5.44
C LEU A 62 3.83 0.75 -5.79
N ARG A 63 3.07 1.52 -6.56
CA ARG A 63 3.54 2.81 -7.10
C ARG A 63 3.12 3.99 -6.23
#